data_AF-A0A8J7T668-F1
#
_entry.id   AF-A0A8J7T668-F1
#
_cell.length_a   1.000
_cell.length_b   1.000
_cell.length_c   1.000
_cell.angle_alpha   90.00
_cell.angle_beta   90.00
_cell.angle_gamma   90.00
#
_symmetry.space_group_name_H-M   'P 1'
#
loop_
_entity.id
_entity.type
_entity.pdbx_description
1 polymer ?
#
loop_
_entity_poly.entity_id
_entity_poly.type
_entity_poly.pdbx_seq_one_letter_code
_entity_poly.pdbx_strand_id
1 'polypeptide(L)'
;MARKTPSEAIEQLQRIAEREVERGDLISAAGRFVDIAKLQRKAGRYGAEALAYDHAASLEAQRAENELRAGQRDSAATAYAGAAIARTRQAKAHNRAGDKLAAAEAHSLAAEANTRGAELHKRIKDAGLAANAYAYAAKSAKKSASKFKQVGAKGLAADKQRQAAKSHLRASEEYTEKLVKPPLRFRFLGLTHRVRAKRALKKAAKLGERRPRRK
;
A
#
# COMPACT_ATOMS: atom_id res chain seq x y z
N MET A 1 9.41 40.97 -8.41
CA MET A 1 9.17 39.94 -7.37
C MET A 1 10.03 38.72 -7.67
N ALA A 2 11.05 38.44 -6.86
CA ALA A 2 11.90 37.27 -7.06
C ALA A 2 11.09 35.98 -6.79
N ARG A 3 11.05 35.06 -7.77
CA ARG A 3 10.42 33.75 -7.57
C ARG A 3 11.30 32.96 -6.60
N LYS A 4 10.73 32.51 -5.47
CA LYS A 4 11.41 31.61 -4.52
C LYS A 4 12.00 30.42 -5.28
N THR A 5 13.24 30.05 -4.93
CA THR A 5 13.87 28.90 -5.56
C THR A 5 13.16 27.61 -5.13
N PRO A 6 13.22 26.51 -5.93
CA PRO A 6 12.62 25.24 -5.55
C PRO A 6 13.11 24.70 -4.19
N SER A 7 14.35 25.04 -3.78
CA SER A 7 14.92 24.65 -2.49
C SER A 7 14.23 25.39 -1.32
N GLU A 8 14.09 26.72 -1.44
CA GLU A 8 13.41 27.54 -0.42
C GLU A 8 11.95 27.14 -0.25
N ALA A 9 11.27 26.77 -1.35
CA ALA A 9 9.89 26.29 -1.29
C ALA A 9 9.78 24.94 -0.54
N ILE A 10 10.74 24.02 -0.75
CA ILE A 10 10.79 22.74 -0.05
C ILE A 10 11.03 22.95 1.45
N GLU A 11 12.02 23.76 1.82
CA GLU A 11 12.32 24.06 3.23
C GLU A 11 11.13 24.72 3.94
N GLN A 12 10.47 25.67 3.28
CA GLN A 12 9.27 26.31 3.84
C GLN A 12 8.16 25.28 4.08
N LEU A 13 7.92 24.38 3.12
CA LEU A 13 6.91 23.33 3.26
C LEU A 13 7.27 22.35 4.39
N GLN A 14 8.56 22.03 4.57
CA GLN A 14 9.03 21.16 5.66
C GLN A 14 8.73 21.78 7.02
N ARG A 15 9.10 23.06 7.21
CA ARG A 15 8.81 23.79 8.46
C ARG A 15 7.32 23.89 8.76
N ILE A 16 6.49 24.05 7.74
CA ILE A 16 5.03 24.08 7.91
C ILE A 16 4.53 22.68 8.32
N ALA A 17 5.00 21.62 7.66
CA ALA A 17 4.63 20.25 7.96
C ALA A 17 4.99 19.87 9.41
N GLU A 18 6.18 20.24 9.88
CA GLU A 18 6.63 19.99 11.26
C GLU A 18 5.72 20.66 12.28
N ARG A 19 5.37 21.94 12.08
CA ARG A 19 4.42 22.65 12.95
C ARG A 19 3.01 22.05 12.92
N GLU A 20 2.57 21.55 11.76
CA GLU A 20 1.29 20.84 11.63
C GLU A 20 1.32 19.53 12.42
N VAL A 21 2.44 18.77 12.37
CA VAL A 21 2.64 17.56 13.20
C VAL A 21 2.64 17.89 14.69
N GLU A 22 3.35 18.93 15.12
CA GLU A 22 3.39 19.38 16.52
C GLU A 22 2.00 19.75 17.06
N ARG A 23 1.14 20.31 16.19
CA ARG A 23 -0.26 20.64 16.51
C ARG A 23 -1.20 19.45 16.42
N GLY A 24 -0.72 18.28 16.00
CA GLY A 24 -1.52 17.07 15.80
C GLY A 24 -2.31 17.04 14.48
N ASP A 25 -2.12 17.99 13.57
CA ASP A 25 -2.75 18.02 12.25
C ASP A 25 -1.95 17.15 11.26
N LEU A 26 -2.09 15.84 11.43
CA LEU A 26 -1.39 14.84 10.61
C LEU A 26 -1.84 14.86 9.14
N ILE A 27 -3.08 15.29 8.87
CA ILE A 27 -3.64 15.34 7.51
C ILE A 27 -2.95 16.43 6.70
N SER A 28 -2.92 17.65 7.24
CA SER A 28 -2.27 18.77 6.57
C SER A 28 -0.79 18.47 6.39
N ALA A 29 -0.12 17.96 7.42
CA ALA A 29 1.30 17.61 7.36
C ALA A 29 1.60 16.57 6.26
N ALA A 30 0.79 15.50 6.16
CA ALA A 30 0.93 14.51 5.10
C ALA A 30 0.74 15.15 3.71
N GLY A 31 -0.20 16.08 3.58
CA GLY A 31 -0.40 16.89 2.37
C GLY A 31 0.83 17.71 1.97
N ARG A 32 1.49 18.36 2.93
CA ARG A 32 2.75 19.11 2.68
C ARG A 32 3.87 18.21 2.18
N PHE A 33 4.04 17.03 2.77
CA PHE A 33 5.02 16.05 2.31
C PHE A 33 4.73 15.54 0.91
N VAL A 34 3.45 15.39 0.53
CA VAL A 34 3.08 15.09 -0.86
C VAL A 34 3.48 16.21 -1.82
N ASP A 35 3.35 17.48 -1.42
CA ASP A 35 3.76 18.61 -2.24
C ASP A 35 5.29 18.72 -2.35
N ILE A 36 6.02 18.49 -1.26
CA ILE A 36 7.48 18.34 -1.27
C ILE A 36 7.89 17.25 -2.26
N ALA A 37 7.25 16.08 -2.22
CA ALA A 37 7.56 14.97 -3.14
C ALA A 37 7.35 15.38 -4.61
N LYS A 38 6.30 16.15 -4.93
CA LYS A 38 6.07 16.66 -6.29
C LYS A 38 7.18 17.62 -6.73
N LEU A 39 7.68 18.48 -5.84
CA LEU A 39 8.79 19.40 -6.13
C LEU A 39 10.09 18.63 -6.36
N GLN A 40 10.42 17.66 -5.49
CA GLN A 40 11.60 16.81 -5.64
C GLN A 40 11.58 16.02 -6.95
N ARG A 41 10.41 15.51 -7.36
CA ARG A 41 10.22 14.86 -8.67
C ARG A 41 10.52 15.80 -9.83
N LYS A 42 10.03 17.04 -9.78
CA LYS A 42 10.30 18.05 -10.83
C LYS A 42 11.79 18.37 -10.93
N ALA A 43 12.51 18.32 -9.80
CA ALA A 43 13.95 18.49 -9.74
C ALA A 43 14.77 17.23 -10.09
N GLY A 44 14.13 16.11 -10.45
CA GLY A 44 14.81 14.84 -10.74
C GLY A 44 15.39 14.12 -9.52
N ARG A 45 15.12 14.61 -8.30
CA ARG A 45 15.66 14.08 -7.04
C ARG A 45 14.78 12.92 -6.54
N TYR A 46 14.81 11.79 -7.23
CA TYR A 46 13.91 10.65 -6.97
C TYR A 46 14.10 9.98 -5.61
N GLY A 47 15.31 10.00 -5.04
CA GLY A 47 15.55 9.54 -3.67
C GLY A 47 14.83 10.42 -2.64
N ALA A 48 14.91 11.73 -2.79
CA ALA A 48 14.21 12.68 -1.93
C ALA A 48 12.68 12.68 -2.17
N GLU A 49 12.21 12.44 -3.41
CA GLU A 49 10.80 12.16 -3.70
C GLU A 49 10.30 10.96 -2.87
N ALA A 50 11.09 9.89 -2.82
CA ALA A 50 10.72 8.68 -2.09
C ALA A 50 10.65 8.92 -0.57
N LEU A 51 11.63 9.62 0.00
CA LEU A 51 11.63 10.00 1.43
C LEU A 51 10.42 10.86 1.80
N ALA A 52 10.07 11.85 0.97
CA ALA A 52 8.89 12.67 1.22
C ALA A 52 7.58 11.85 1.21
N TYR A 53 7.44 10.87 0.29
CA TYR A 53 6.31 9.95 0.34
C TYR A 53 6.34 8.98 1.53
N ASP A 54 7.53 8.63 2.03
CA ASP A 54 7.68 7.83 3.25
C ASP A 54 7.11 8.58 4.47
N HIS A 55 7.48 9.85 4.64
CA HIS A 55 6.93 10.72 5.69
C HIS A 55 5.41 10.85 5.58
N ALA A 56 4.88 11.15 4.39
CA ALA A 56 3.43 11.24 4.18
C ALA A 56 2.71 9.92 4.53
N ALA A 57 3.28 8.78 4.14
CA ALA A 57 2.71 7.48 4.44
C ALA A 57 2.72 7.15 5.95
N SER A 58 3.78 7.54 6.65
CA SER A 58 3.94 7.32 8.08
C SER A 58 2.96 8.18 8.89
N LEU A 59 2.73 9.43 8.48
CA LEU A 59 1.74 10.31 9.11
C LEU A 59 0.30 9.80 8.92
N GLU A 60 -0.05 9.35 7.72
CA GLU A 60 -1.36 8.73 7.46
C GLU A 60 -1.55 7.42 8.24
N ALA A 61 -0.50 6.62 8.39
CA ALA A 61 -0.54 5.41 9.22
C ALA A 61 -0.73 5.77 10.70
N GLN A 62 0.00 6.76 11.21
CA GLN A 62 -0.14 7.25 12.59
C GLN A 62 -1.56 7.79 12.84
N ARG A 63 -2.10 8.55 11.90
CA ARG A 63 -3.49 9.02 11.92
C ARG A 63 -4.47 7.85 11.99
N ALA A 64 -4.29 6.83 11.17
CA ALA A 64 -5.16 5.65 11.18
C ALA A 64 -5.16 4.94 12.55
N GLU A 65 -3.99 4.79 13.17
CA GLU A 65 -3.89 4.20 14.52
C GLU A 65 -4.56 5.08 15.59
N ASN A 66 -4.42 6.41 15.49
CA ASN A 66 -5.09 7.34 16.41
C ASN A 66 -6.62 7.29 16.28
N GLU A 67 -7.13 7.30 15.04
CA GLU A 67 -8.57 7.18 14.76
C GLU A 67 -9.11 5.82 15.21
N LEU A 68 -8.33 4.75 15.06
CA LEU A 68 -8.71 3.42 15.55
C LEU A 68 -8.83 3.38 17.08
N ARG A 69 -7.88 4.00 17.80
CA ARG A 69 -7.93 4.14 19.27
C ARG A 69 -9.12 4.97 19.73
N ALA A 70 -9.49 5.99 18.95
CA ALA A 70 -10.69 6.78 19.18
C ALA A 70 -12.00 6.08 18.74
N GLY A 71 -11.94 4.84 18.25
CA GLY A 71 -13.11 4.08 17.79
C GLY A 71 -13.65 4.49 16.41
N GLN A 72 -13.00 5.42 15.71
CA GLN A 72 -13.40 5.96 14.42
C GLN A 72 -12.92 5.06 13.27
N ARG A 73 -13.58 3.91 13.11
CA ARG A 73 -13.15 2.87 12.14
C ARG A 73 -13.20 3.32 10.68
N ASP A 74 -14.17 4.16 10.31
CA ASP A 74 -14.33 4.66 8.94
C ASP A 74 -13.23 5.63 8.56
N SER A 75 -12.92 6.56 9.47
CA SER A 75 -11.80 7.48 9.33
C SER A 75 -10.49 6.68 9.24
N ALA A 76 -10.28 5.73 10.15
CA ALA A 76 -9.05 4.92 10.17
C ALA A 76 -8.85 4.12 8.87
N ALA A 77 -9.92 3.58 8.30
CA ALA A 77 -9.88 2.90 7.00
C ALA A 77 -9.46 3.87 5.87
N THR A 78 -9.98 5.09 5.90
CA THR A 78 -9.61 6.16 4.96
C THR A 78 -8.14 6.56 5.10
N ALA A 79 -7.64 6.72 6.32
CA ALA A 79 -6.24 7.03 6.58
C ALA A 79 -5.29 5.90 6.12
N TYR A 80 -5.64 4.63 6.35
CA TYR A 80 -4.87 3.51 5.78
C TYR A 80 -4.86 3.50 4.24
N ALA A 81 -5.95 3.92 3.59
CA ALA A 81 -5.97 4.08 2.13
C ALA A 81 -5.03 5.21 1.69
N GLY A 82 -4.99 6.33 2.40
CA GLY A 82 -4.02 7.42 2.22
C GLY A 82 -2.57 6.93 2.33
N ALA A 83 -2.25 6.20 3.40
CA ALA A 83 -0.94 5.58 3.59
C ALA A 83 -0.58 4.63 2.43
N ALA A 84 -1.51 3.78 1.99
CA ALA A 84 -1.26 2.86 0.88
C ALA A 84 -0.99 3.57 -0.46
N ILE A 85 -1.67 4.69 -0.71
CA ILE A 85 -1.44 5.54 -1.89
C ILE A 85 -0.04 6.15 -1.82
N ALA A 86 0.34 6.73 -0.67
CA ALA A 86 1.66 7.32 -0.47
C ALA A 86 2.77 6.27 -0.65
N ARG A 87 2.65 5.08 -0.03
CA ARG A 87 3.58 3.95 -0.23
C ARG A 87 3.69 3.49 -1.69
N THR A 88 2.57 3.50 -2.42
CA THR A 88 2.58 3.18 -3.86
C THR A 88 3.34 4.23 -4.67
N ARG A 89 3.29 5.51 -4.27
CA ARG A 89 4.05 6.59 -4.92
C ARG A 89 5.53 6.55 -4.53
N GLN A 90 5.85 6.28 -3.25
CA GLN A 90 7.20 5.97 -2.78
C GLN A 90 7.85 4.86 -3.61
N ALA A 91 7.14 3.74 -3.81
CA ALA A 91 7.65 2.63 -4.62
C ALA A 91 7.94 3.04 -6.08
N LYS A 92 7.13 3.93 -6.67
CA LYS A 92 7.39 4.47 -8.01
C LYS A 92 8.64 5.36 -8.02
N ALA A 93 8.84 6.19 -6.99
CA ALA A 93 10.02 7.03 -6.85
C ALA A 93 11.30 6.19 -6.73
N HIS A 94 11.32 5.17 -5.87
CA HIS A 94 12.45 4.23 -5.78
C HIS A 94 12.72 3.51 -7.11
N ASN A 95 11.68 3.11 -7.85
CA ASN A 95 11.87 2.53 -9.19
C ASN A 95 12.55 3.49 -10.17
N ARG A 96 12.23 4.80 -10.12
CA ARG A 96 12.90 5.81 -10.95
C ARG A 96 14.35 6.04 -10.50
N ALA A 97 14.60 5.95 -9.20
CA ALA A 97 15.94 6.02 -8.63
C ALA A 97 16.79 4.76 -8.87
N GLY A 98 16.22 3.70 -9.46
CA GLY A 98 16.91 2.42 -9.69
C GLY A 98 16.93 1.48 -8.48
N ASP A 99 16.39 1.89 -7.33
CA ASP A 99 16.35 1.09 -6.10
C ASP A 99 15.17 0.12 -6.11
N LYS A 100 15.42 -1.07 -6.67
CA LYS A 100 14.39 -2.12 -6.79
C LYS A 100 14.03 -2.76 -5.46
N LEU A 101 14.96 -2.77 -4.49
CA LEU A 101 14.72 -3.38 -3.18
C LEU A 101 13.78 -2.50 -2.36
N ALA A 102 14.09 -1.21 -2.22
CA ALA A 102 13.21 -0.27 -1.52
C ALA A 102 11.86 -0.12 -2.23
N ALA A 103 11.83 -0.21 -3.57
CA ALA A 103 10.57 -0.26 -4.31
C ALA A 103 9.72 -1.51 -3.98
N ALA A 104 10.36 -2.66 -3.73
CA ALA A 104 9.68 -3.89 -3.34
C ALA A 104 9.07 -3.75 -1.94
N GLU A 105 9.82 -3.20 -1.00
CA GLU A 105 9.41 -2.95 0.38
C GLU A 105 8.26 -1.95 0.46
N ALA A 106 8.37 -0.82 -0.24
CA ALA A 106 7.29 0.16 -0.30
C ALA A 106 5.99 -0.43 -0.88
N HIS A 107 6.06 -1.31 -1.89
CA HIS A 107 4.89 -2.05 -2.37
C HIS A 107 4.36 -3.09 -1.36
N SER A 108 5.22 -3.66 -0.51
CA SER A 108 4.78 -4.54 0.58
C SER A 108 3.98 -3.77 1.61
N LEU A 109 4.52 -2.63 2.08
CA LEU A 109 3.86 -1.76 3.05
C LEU A 109 2.53 -1.22 2.51
N ALA A 110 2.47 -0.89 1.21
CA ALA A 110 1.20 -0.55 0.55
C ALA A 110 0.18 -1.70 0.58
N ALA A 111 0.63 -2.95 0.45
CA ALA A 111 -0.26 -4.10 0.51
C ALA A 111 -0.80 -4.32 1.94
N GLU A 112 0.04 -4.12 2.95
CA GLU A 112 -0.33 -4.24 4.36
C GLU A 112 -1.34 -3.16 4.78
N ALA A 113 -1.10 -1.90 4.41
CA ALA A 113 -2.02 -0.80 4.68
C ALA A 113 -3.41 -1.04 4.04
N ASN A 114 -3.45 -1.45 2.76
CA ASN A 114 -4.70 -1.82 2.10
C ASN A 114 -5.41 -3.02 2.78
N THR A 115 -4.65 -3.98 3.30
CA THR A 115 -5.22 -5.13 4.01
C THR A 115 -5.88 -4.70 5.32
N ARG A 116 -5.24 -3.81 6.08
CA ARG A 116 -5.80 -3.24 7.31
C ARG A 116 -7.07 -2.43 7.04
N GLY A 117 -7.04 -1.54 6.04
CA GLY A 117 -8.22 -0.79 5.61
C GLY A 117 -9.38 -1.72 5.19
N ALA A 118 -9.10 -2.78 4.43
CA ALA A 118 -10.11 -3.77 4.05
C ALA A 118 -10.73 -4.48 5.26
N GLU A 119 -9.94 -4.83 6.27
CA GLU A 119 -10.43 -5.46 7.50
C GLU A 119 -11.32 -4.50 8.31
N LEU A 120 -11.03 -3.20 8.31
CA LEU A 120 -11.89 -2.20 8.92
C LEU A 120 -13.22 -2.05 8.16
N HIS A 121 -13.17 -1.92 6.83
CA HIS A 121 -14.38 -1.90 5.99
C HIS A 121 -15.27 -3.14 6.23
N LYS A 122 -14.65 -4.31 6.40
CA LYS A 122 -15.37 -5.54 6.76
C LYS A 122 -16.07 -5.44 8.12
N ARG A 123 -15.43 -4.85 9.13
CA ARG A 123 -16.00 -4.69 10.48
C ARG A 123 -17.18 -3.71 10.50
N ILE A 124 -17.14 -2.69 9.66
CA ILE A 124 -18.25 -1.71 9.49
C ILE A 124 -19.30 -2.18 8.47
N LYS A 125 -19.17 -3.42 7.98
CA LYS A 125 -20.07 -4.08 7.02
C LYS A 125 -20.15 -3.41 5.65
N ASP A 126 -19.13 -2.65 5.24
CA ASP A 126 -18.98 -2.14 3.88
C ASP A 126 -18.23 -3.15 3.00
N ALA A 127 -18.97 -4.08 2.39
CA ALA A 127 -18.41 -5.13 1.56
C ALA A 127 -17.77 -4.58 0.27
N GLY A 128 -18.28 -3.48 -0.29
CA GLY A 128 -17.79 -2.90 -1.53
C GLY A 128 -16.39 -2.29 -1.35
N LEU A 129 -16.23 -1.47 -0.31
CA LEU A 129 -14.94 -0.89 0.02
C LEU A 129 -13.95 -1.94 0.53
N ALA A 130 -14.40 -2.93 1.30
CA ALA A 130 -13.54 -4.04 1.72
C ALA A 130 -12.97 -4.83 0.52
N ALA A 131 -13.83 -5.17 -0.45
CA ALA A 131 -13.43 -5.91 -1.63
C ALA A 131 -12.45 -5.11 -2.50
N ASN A 132 -12.68 -3.82 -2.67
CA ASN A 132 -11.78 -2.90 -3.36
C ASN A 132 -10.41 -2.80 -2.68
N ALA A 133 -10.40 -2.60 -1.36
CA ALA A 133 -9.17 -2.51 -0.58
C ALA A 133 -8.35 -3.83 -0.66
N TYR A 134 -9.00 -4.99 -0.56
CA TYR A 134 -8.33 -6.28 -0.77
C TYR A 134 -7.78 -6.45 -2.20
N ALA A 135 -8.48 -5.95 -3.22
CA ALA A 135 -7.98 -5.98 -4.60
C ALA A 135 -6.72 -5.10 -4.77
N TYR A 136 -6.69 -3.92 -4.16
CA TYR A 136 -5.50 -3.07 -4.13
C TYR A 136 -4.34 -3.71 -3.34
N ALA A 137 -4.63 -4.34 -2.19
CA ALA A 137 -3.63 -5.10 -1.42
C ALA A 137 -2.98 -6.19 -2.30
N ALA A 138 -3.81 -6.95 -3.02
CA ALA A 138 -3.34 -8.01 -3.89
C ALA A 138 -2.46 -7.50 -5.05
N LYS A 139 -2.86 -6.39 -5.67
CA LYS A 139 -2.09 -5.73 -6.74
C LYS A 139 -0.73 -5.25 -6.23
N SER A 140 -0.68 -4.63 -5.06
CA SER A 140 0.57 -4.14 -4.44
C SER A 140 1.49 -5.29 -4.05
N ALA A 141 0.96 -6.35 -3.43
CA ALA A 141 1.74 -7.54 -3.08
C ALA A 141 2.31 -8.25 -4.33
N LYS A 142 1.56 -8.31 -5.44
CA LYS A 142 2.06 -8.85 -6.71
C LYS A 142 3.23 -8.03 -7.28
N LYS A 143 3.15 -6.70 -7.18
CA LYS A 143 4.25 -5.81 -7.60
C LYS A 143 5.48 -6.00 -6.70
N SER A 144 5.29 -6.04 -5.39
CA SER A 144 6.36 -6.31 -4.42
C SER A 144 7.07 -7.64 -4.72
N ALA A 145 6.30 -8.72 -4.92
CA ALA A 145 6.84 -10.02 -5.30
C ALA A 145 7.66 -10.00 -6.60
N SER A 146 7.18 -9.29 -7.62
CA SER A 146 7.89 -9.16 -8.88
C SER A 146 9.24 -8.46 -8.69
N LYS A 147 9.30 -7.45 -7.82
CA LYS A 147 10.52 -6.68 -7.53
C LYS A 147 11.51 -7.49 -6.70
N PHE A 148 11.06 -8.17 -5.65
CA PHE A 148 11.89 -9.11 -4.89
C PHE A 148 12.48 -10.22 -5.78
N LYS A 149 11.71 -10.72 -6.76
CA LYS A 149 12.23 -11.69 -7.74
C LYS A 149 13.34 -11.10 -8.62
N GLN A 150 13.22 -9.84 -9.04
CA GLN A 150 14.22 -9.17 -9.87
C GLN A 150 15.55 -8.95 -9.14
N VAL A 151 15.52 -8.77 -7.82
CA VAL A 151 16.74 -8.61 -6.99
C VAL A 151 17.25 -9.95 -6.40
N GLY A 152 16.74 -11.08 -6.86
CA GLY A 152 17.18 -12.41 -6.42
C GLY A 152 16.62 -12.87 -5.07
N ALA A 153 15.82 -12.05 -4.37
CA ALA A 153 15.20 -12.37 -3.08
C ALA A 153 13.98 -13.31 -3.23
N LYS A 154 14.23 -14.55 -3.67
CA LYS A 154 13.19 -15.54 -4.02
C LYS A 154 12.25 -15.92 -2.85
N GLY A 155 12.77 -15.98 -1.62
CA GLY A 155 11.98 -16.25 -0.42
C GLY A 155 10.93 -15.16 -0.16
N LEU A 156 11.39 -13.92 -0.07
CA LEU A 156 10.52 -12.74 0.06
C LEU A 156 9.53 -12.64 -1.10
N ALA A 157 9.96 -12.91 -2.33
CA ALA A 157 9.08 -12.93 -3.49
C ALA A 157 7.94 -13.96 -3.36
N ALA A 158 8.23 -15.16 -2.86
CA ALA A 158 7.23 -16.20 -2.64
C ALA A 158 6.23 -15.80 -1.54
N ASP A 159 6.69 -15.20 -0.45
CA ASP A 159 5.82 -14.74 0.64
C ASP A 159 4.88 -13.61 0.19
N LYS A 160 5.38 -12.66 -0.60
CA LYS A 160 4.52 -11.61 -1.17
C LYS A 160 3.55 -12.17 -2.23
N GLN A 161 3.90 -13.24 -2.95
CA GLN A 161 2.92 -13.97 -3.79
C GLN A 161 1.83 -14.66 -2.97
N ARG A 162 2.18 -15.25 -1.81
CA ARG A 162 1.19 -15.81 -0.88
C ARG A 162 0.24 -14.73 -0.38
N GLN A 163 0.78 -13.59 0.05
CA GLN A 163 -0.01 -12.44 0.51
C GLN A 163 -0.95 -11.92 -0.60
N ALA A 164 -0.46 -11.82 -1.84
CA ALA A 164 -1.28 -11.42 -2.98
C ALA A 164 -2.43 -12.40 -3.23
N ALA A 165 -2.15 -13.71 -3.17
CA ALA A 165 -3.19 -14.73 -3.36
C ALA A 165 -4.23 -14.72 -2.23
N LYS A 166 -3.82 -14.55 -0.97
CA LYS A 166 -4.75 -14.40 0.17
C LYS A 166 -5.65 -13.17 0.00
N SER A 167 -5.07 -12.04 -0.39
CA SER A 167 -5.82 -10.79 -0.59
C SER A 167 -6.80 -10.89 -1.75
N HIS A 168 -6.40 -11.49 -2.88
CA HIS A 168 -7.30 -11.77 -4.00
C HIS A 168 -8.45 -12.70 -3.62
N LEU A 169 -8.18 -13.73 -2.81
CA LEU A 169 -9.21 -14.62 -2.30
C LEU A 169 -10.23 -13.83 -1.48
N ARG A 170 -9.78 -13.06 -0.49
CA ARG A 170 -10.68 -12.23 0.33
C ARG A 170 -11.48 -11.23 -0.50
N ALA A 171 -10.87 -10.57 -1.47
CA ALA A 171 -11.60 -9.69 -2.39
C ALA A 171 -12.73 -10.43 -3.11
N SER A 172 -12.44 -11.61 -3.68
CA SER A 172 -13.46 -12.41 -4.37
C SER A 172 -14.59 -12.84 -3.44
N GLU A 173 -14.28 -13.18 -2.19
CA GLU A 173 -15.25 -13.62 -1.20
C GLU A 173 -16.22 -12.50 -0.84
N GLU A 174 -15.69 -11.31 -0.54
CA GLU A 174 -16.51 -10.13 -0.24
C GLU A 174 -17.41 -9.77 -1.44
N TYR A 175 -16.92 -9.89 -2.68
CA TYR A 175 -17.73 -9.68 -3.89
C TYR A 175 -18.81 -10.74 -4.11
N THR A 176 -18.53 -12.03 -3.83
CA THR A 176 -19.45 -13.13 -4.16
C THR A 176 -20.46 -13.48 -3.08
N GLU A 177 -20.12 -13.28 -1.81
CA GLU A 177 -20.93 -13.75 -0.67
C GLU A 177 -21.81 -12.66 -0.08
N LYS A 178 -21.46 -11.38 -0.25
CA LYS A 178 -22.19 -10.26 0.41
C LYS A 178 -22.91 -9.30 -0.53
N LEU A 179 -22.64 -9.33 -1.84
CA LEU A 179 -23.51 -8.64 -2.79
C LEU A 179 -24.78 -9.49 -2.98
N VAL A 180 -25.94 -8.94 -2.60
CA VAL A 180 -27.24 -9.64 -2.46
C VAL A 180 -27.63 -10.47 -3.69
N LYS A 181 -27.23 -10.06 -4.90
CA LYS A 181 -27.26 -10.86 -6.12
C LYS A 181 -26.13 -10.39 -7.04
N PRO A 182 -24.93 -11.01 -7.03
CA PRO A 182 -23.92 -10.68 -8.02
C PRO A 182 -24.48 -11.12 -9.38
N PRO A 183 -24.43 -10.29 -10.44
CA PRO A 183 -24.81 -10.73 -11.78
C PRO A 183 -24.07 -12.04 -12.11
N LEU A 184 -24.72 -12.98 -12.81
CA LEU A 184 -24.19 -14.32 -13.09
C LEU A 184 -22.72 -14.34 -13.54
N ARG A 185 -22.32 -13.34 -14.35
CA ARG A 185 -20.93 -13.13 -14.78
C ARG A 185 -19.95 -12.97 -13.60
N PHE A 186 -20.31 -12.24 -12.55
CA PHE A 186 -19.49 -12.06 -11.34
C PHE A 186 -19.46 -13.29 -10.43
N ARG A 187 -20.54 -14.09 -10.41
CA ARG A 187 -20.58 -15.38 -9.68
C ARG A 187 -19.56 -16.38 -10.27
N PHE A 188 -19.56 -16.55 -11.60
CA PHE A 188 -18.59 -17.40 -12.30
C PHE A 188 -17.16 -16.84 -12.26
N LEU A 189 -16.99 -15.51 -12.41
CA LEU A 189 -15.68 -14.88 -12.27
C LEU A 189 -15.13 -15.09 -10.85
N GLY A 190 -15.95 -14.87 -9.83
CA GLY A 190 -15.56 -15.04 -8.43
C GLY A 190 -15.12 -16.47 -8.12
N LEU A 191 -15.87 -17.48 -8.57
CA LEU A 191 -15.49 -18.89 -8.44
C LEU A 191 -14.16 -19.22 -9.14
N THR A 192 -13.95 -18.75 -10.38
CA THR A 192 -12.69 -18.98 -11.10
C THR A 192 -11.49 -18.27 -10.46
N HIS A 193 -11.69 -17.05 -9.95
CA HIS A 193 -10.69 -16.33 -9.17
C HIS A 193 -10.37 -17.03 -7.84
N ARG A 194 -11.38 -17.57 -7.15
CA ARG A 194 -11.24 -18.36 -5.92
C ARG A 194 -10.39 -19.60 -6.14
N VAL A 195 -10.68 -20.35 -7.20
CA VAL A 195 -9.91 -21.56 -7.58
C VAL A 195 -8.47 -21.20 -7.94
N ARG A 196 -8.25 -20.14 -8.74
CA ARG A 196 -6.90 -19.66 -9.08
C ARG A 196 -6.12 -19.21 -7.86
N ALA A 197 -6.74 -18.47 -6.94
CA ALA A 197 -6.12 -18.03 -5.70
C ALA A 197 -5.74 -19.23 -4.80
N LYS A 198 -6.63 -20.20 -4.62
CA LYS A 198 -6.34 -21.45 -3.88
C LYS A 198 -5.18 -22.23 -4.50
N ARG A 199 -5.14 -22.36 -5.84
CA ARG A 199 -4.01 -23.00 -6.55
C ARG A 199 -2.70 -22.24 -6.36
N ALA A 200 -2.74 -20.91 -6.41
CA ALA A 200 -1.57 -20.07 -6.16
C ALA A 200 -1.04 -20.22 -4.72
N LEU A 201 -1.93 -20.30 -3.73
CA LEU A 201 -1.56 -20.58 -2.34
C LEU A 201 -0.89 -21.95 -2.20
N LYS A 202 -1.45 -23.00 -2.81
CA LYS A 202 -0.85 -24.36 -2.79
C LYS A 202 0.53 -24.39 -3.46
N LYS A 203 0.69 -23.68 -4.58
CA LYS A 203 1.99 -23.58 -5.27
C LYS A 203 3.01 -22.81 -4.44
N ALA A 204 2.60 -21.73 -3.81
CA ALA A 204 3.49 -20.93 -2.98
C ALA A 204 3.85 -21.63 -1.67
N ALA A 205 2.97 -22.46 -1.08
CA ALA A 205 3.29 -23.34 0.05
C ALA A 205 4.48 -24.25 -0.28
N LYS A 206 4.41 -24.98 -1.41
CA LYS A 206 5.47 -25.85 -1.91
C LYS A 206 6.81 -25.17 -2.16
N LEU A 207 6.81 -23.87 -2.49
CA LEU A 207 8.04 -23.10 -2.72
C LEU A 207 8.76 -22.71 -1.41
N GLY A 208 8.05 -22.62 -0.28
CA GLY A 208 8.66 -22.34 1.02
C GLY A 208 9.11 -23.57 1.80
N GLU A 209 8.64 -24.77 1.44
CA GLU A 209 9.11 -26.04 2.01
C GLU A 209 10.46 -26.51 1.43
N ARG A 210 10.90 -25.93 0.31
CA ARG A 210 12.26 -26.15 -0.21
C ARG A 210 13.27 -25.39 0.66
N ARG A 211 13.54 -25.91 1.86
CA ARG A 211 14.73 -25.53 2.65
C ARG A 211 15.96 -25.71 1.75
N PRO A 212 16.96 -24.82 1.81
CA PRO A 212 18.22 -25.06 1.13
C PRO A 212 18.80 -26.37 1.67
N ARG A 213 19.05 -27.34 0.78
CA ARG A 213 19.94 -28.46 1.12
C ARG A 213 21.27 -27.81 1.48
N ARG A 214 21.64 -27.83 2.77
CA ARG A 214 23.01 -27.56 3.20
C ARG A 214 23.88 -28.52 2.40
N LYS A 215 24.78 -27.97 1.58
CA LYS A 215 25.95 -28.70 1.09
C LYS A 215 26.96 -28.75 2.21
#